data_AF-A0A7T8KGR9-F1
#
_entry.id   AF-A0A7T8KGR9-F1
#
_cell.length_a   1.000
_cell.length_b   1.000
_cell.length_c   1.000
_cell.angle_alpha   90.00
_cell.angle_beta   90.00
_cell.angle_gamma   90.00
#
_symmetry.space_group_name_H-M   'P 1'
#
loop_
_entity.id
_entity.type
_entity.pdbx_description
1 polymer ?
#
loop_
_entity_poly.entity_id
_entity_poly.type
_entity_poly.pdbx_seq_one_letter_code
_entity_poly.pdbx_strand_id
1 'polypeptide(L)'
;PYLSSPIHRPDAGGIAEVIMIPVATAGPCYTQCGMILPFMVLLFFMTLLVAVTQMPVLMVVLRSVEEEEKAFALGIQFVIFRLFGYIPSPILFGNVIDSTCLLWKSTCEGAAGGSCLMYDIEAFRY
;
A
#
# COMPACT_ATOMS: atom_id res chain seq x y z
N PRO A 1 -15.47 12.76 -9.72
CA PRO A 1 -16.57 13.41 -10.48
C PRO A 1 -16.91 14.76 -9.83
N TYR A 2 -16.42 15.85 -10.43
CA TYR A 2 -16.67 17.21 -9.98
C TYR A 2 -18.15 17.55 -10.17
N LEU A 3 -18.93 17.49 -9.10
CA LEU A 3 -20.28 18.09 -9.09
C LEU A 3 -20.13 19.54 -8.63
N SER A 4 -19.89 20.43 -9.59
CA SER A 4 -19.89 21.87 -9.39
C SER A 4 -21.33 22.36 -9.21
N SER A 5 -21.75 22.59 -7.97
CA SER A 5 -22.99 23.33 -7.69
C SER A 5 -22.69 24.84 -7.68
N PRO A 6 -23.39 25.66 -8.48
CA PRO A 6 -23.20 27.11 -8.44
C PRO A 6 -23.77 27.67 -7.13
N ILE A 7 -22.93 28.26 -6.29
CA ILE A 7 -23.35 29.06 -5.13
C ILE A 7 -23.41 30.52 -5.57
N HIS A 8 -24.61 31.09 -5.59
CA HIS A 8 -24.81 32.53 -5.76
C HIS A 8 -24.47 33.24 -4.44
N ARG A 9 -23.39 34.02 -4.39
CA ARG A 9 -23.17 35.00 -3.33
C ARG A 9 -23.86 36.32 -3.74
N PRO A 10 -24.70 36.93 -2.90
CA PRO A 10 -25.30 38.22 -3.22
C PRO A 10 -24.26 39.30 -2.93
N ASP A 11 -23.67 39.91 -3.96
CA ASP A 11 -22.95 41.17 -3.82
C ASP A 11 -23.66 42.28 -4.60
N ALA A 12 -23.77 43.42 -3.94
CA ALA A 12 -24.48 44.60 -4.39
C ALA A 12 -23.71 45.27 -5.55
N GLY A 13 -24.19 45.04 -6.78
CA GLY A 13 -23.81 45.81 -7.97
C GLY A 13 -22.54 45.35 -8.68
N GLY A 14 -22.71 44.69 -9.82
CA GLY A 14 -21.65 44.45 -10.83
C GLY A 14 -21.26 42.98 -10.98
N ILE A 15 -21.49 42.44 -12.19
CA ILE A 15 -21.08 41.13 -12.73
C ILE A 15 -21.09 39.93 -11.76
N ALA A 16 -22.05 39.02 -11.94
CA ALA A 16 -22.07 37.74 -11.23
C ALA A 16 -20.86 36.89 -11.65
N GLU A 17 -19.83 36.83 -10.81
CA GLU A 17 -18.69 35.94 -11.00
C GLU A 17 -19.14 34.51 -10.63
N VAL A 18 -19.27 33.63 -11.64
CA VAL A 18 -19.56 32.21 -11.41
C VAL A 18 -18.28 31.53 -10.96
N ILE A 19 -17.99 31.63 -9.66
CA ILE A 19 -16.84 30.96 -9.05
C ILE A 19 -17.20 29.48 -8.88
N MET A 20 -16.60 28.60 -9.69
CA MET A 20 -16.74 27.15 -9.56
C MET A 20 -15.94 26.68 -8.34
N ILE A 21 -16.59 26.65 -7.17
CA ILE A 21 -16.00 26.09 -5.96
C ILE A 21 -16.13 24.57 -6.04
N PRO A 22 -15.03 23.79 -6.02
CA PRO A 22 -15.13 22.34 -5.98
C PRO A 22 -15.72 21.91 -4.63
N VAL A 23 -16.96 21.41 -4.65
CA VAL A 23 -17.63 20.86 -3.47
C VAL A 23 -17.11 19.44 -3.25
N ALA A 24 -16.29 19.27 -2.22
CA ALA A 24 -15.90 17.94 -1.76
C ALA A 24 -17.07 17.31 -1.00
N THR A 25 -17.62 16.22 -1.54
CA THR A 25 -18.63 15.40 -0.87
C THR A 25 -17.95 14.38 0.03
N ALA A 26 -18.47 14.16 1.25
CA ALA A 26 -18.00 13.09 2.11
C ALA A 26 -18.24 11.72 1.43
N GLY A 27 -17.17 10.95 1.24
CA GLY A 27 -17.24 9.61 0.65
C GLY A 27 -16.05 9.30 -0.24
N PRO A 28 -15.80 8.01 -0.56
CA PRO A 28 -14.74 7.61 -1.46
C PRO A 28 -15.05 8.06 -2.90
N CYS A 29 -14.01 8.48 -3.64
CA CYS A 29 -14.15 8.71 -5.07
C CYS A 29 -14.31 7.37 -5.80
N TYR A 30 -15.32 7.26 -6.67
CA TYR A 30 -15.45 6.11 -7.56
C TYR A 30 -14.27 6.07 -8.53
N THR A 31 -13.48 5.01 -8.45
CA THR A 31 -12.32 4.76 -9.33
C THR A 31 -12.55 3.48 -10.12
N GLN A 32 -12.34 3.55 -11.43
CA GLN A 32 -12.37 2.34 -12.27
C GLN A 32 -11.05 1.59 -12.05
N CYS A 33 -11.12 0.42 -11.42
CA CYS A 33 -9.94 -0.39 -11.10
C CYS A 33 -9.85 -1.62 -12.03
N GLY A 34 -9.22 -1.44 -13.19
CA GLY A 34 -8.98 -2.54 -14.14
C GLY A 34 -7.92 -3.55 -13.68
N MET A 35 -7.07 -3.18 -12.71
CA MET A 35 -5.94 -4.00 -12.26
C MET A 35 -6.30 -5.03 -11.20
N ILE A 36 -7.55 -5.04 -10.71
CA ILE A 36 -7.95 -5.96 -9.64
C ILE A 36 -7.97 -7.42 -10.11
N LEU A 37 -8.45 -7.68 -11.33
CA LEU A 37 -8.50 -9.03 -11.90
C LEU A 37 -7.08 -9.60 -12.15
N PRO A 38 -6.16 -8.90 -12.84
CA PRO A 38 -4.79 -9.42 -13.02
C PRO A 38 -4.04 -9.55 -11.69
N PHE A 39 -4.27 -8.66 -10.72
CA PHE A 39 -3.70 -8.78 -9.37
C PHE A 39 -4.17 -10.07 -8.68
N MET A 40 -5.46 -10.37 -8.70
CA MET A 40 -5.99 -11.60 -8.11
C MET A 40 -5.41 -12.87 -8.76
N VAL A 41 -5.31 -12.88 -10.09
CA VAL A 41 -4.69 -14.00 -10.83
C VAL A 41 -3.22 -14.16 -10.45
N LEU A 42 -2.45 -13.07 -10.42
CA LEU A 42 -1.05 -13.08 -10.03
C LEU A 42 -0.87 -13.57 -8.59
N LEU A 43 -1.66 -13.05 -7.65
CA LEU A 43 -1.64 -13.49 -6.26
C LEU A 43 -1.95 -14.98 -6.12
N PHE A 44 -2.95 -15.48 -6.86
CA PHE A 44 -3.29 -16.91 -6.84
C PHE A 44 -2.10 -17.77 -7.27
N PHE A 45 -1.46 -17.45 -8.39
CA PHE A 45 -0.28 -18.20 -8.84
C PHE A 45 0.90 -18.08 -7.87
N MET A 46 1.19 -16.89 -7.35
CA MET A 46 2.28 -16.70 -6.40
C MET A 46 2.07 -17.49 -5.11
N THR A 47 0.86 -17.43 -4.55
CA THR A 47 0.53 -18.18 -3.32
C THR A 47 0.53 -19.69 -3.55
N LEU A 48 0.06 -20.15 -4.72
CA LEU A 48 0.13 -21.56 -5.12
C LEU A 48 1.59 -22.04 -5.20
N LEU A 49 2.48 -21.29 -5.86
CA LEU A 49 3.90 -21.62 -5.97
C LEU A 49 4.56 -21.68 -4.58
N VAL A 50 4.25 -20.73 -3.70
CA VAL A 50 4.76 -20.74 -2.32
C VAL A 50 4.26 -21.98 -1.57
N ALA A 51 2.97 -22.30 -1.64
CA ALA A 51 2.42 -23.47 -0.97
C ALA A 51 3.05 -24.79 -1.47
N VAL A 52 3.21 -24.92 -2.79
CA VAL A 52 3.80 -26.11 -3.43
C VAL A 52 5.28 -26.26 -3.12
N THR A 53 6.03 -25.17 -2.99
CA THR A 53 7.47 -25.21 -2.68
C THR A 53 7.76 -25.31 -1.17
N GLN A 54 6.91 -24.76 -0.31
CA GLN A 54 7.08 -24.82 1.14
C GLN A 54 7.05 -26.27 1.66
N MET A 55 6.13 -27.10 1.16
CA MET A 55 6.01 -28.50 1.57
C MET A 55 7.29 -29.34 1.30
N PRO A 56 7.84 -29.39 0.07
CA PRO A 56 9.07 -30.13 -0.21
C PRO A 56 10.28 -29.52 0.48
N VAL A 57 10.37 -28.19 0.61
CA VAL A 57 11.48 -27.54 1.32
C VAL A 57 11.55 -28.01 2.77
N LEU A 58 10.43 -28.02 3.49
CA LEU A 58 10.38 -28.55 4.86
C LEU A 58 10.75 -30.03 4.91
N MET A 59 10.24 -30.84 3.97
CA MET A 59 10.53 -32.28 3.91
C MET A 59 12.00 -32.60 3.62
N VAL A 60 12.67 -31.80 2.78
CA VAL A 60 14.10 -31.95 2.51
C VAL A 60 14.90 -31.64 3.77
N VAL A 61 14.63 -30.52 4.44
CA VAL A 61 15.34 -30.13 5.66
C VAL A 61 15.21 -31.21 6.74
N LEU A 62 14.01 -31.73 6.96
CA LEU A 62 13.77 -32.79 7.95
C LEU A 62 14.46 -34.12 7.63
N ARG A 63 14.76 -34.40 6.35
CA ARG A 63 15.49 -35.61 5.92
C ARG A 63 17.00 -35.45 5.87
N SER A 64 17.49 -34.20 5.84
CA SER A 64 18.91 -33.90 5.78
C SER A 64 19.58 -33.77 7.15
N VAL A 65 18.81 -33.81 8.25
CA VAL A 65 19.32 -33.63 9.62
C VAL A 65 18.82 -34.75 10.55
N GLU A 66 19.57 -34.98 11.62
CA GLU A 66 19.21 -35.96 12.66
C GLU A 66 18.00 -35.50 13.48
N GLU A 67 17.28 -36.43 14.11
CA GLU A 67 16.02 -36.13 14.81
C GLU A 67 16.16 -35.07 15.91
N GLU A 68 17.31 -35.06 16.57
CA GLU A 68 17.63 -34.16 17.68
C GLU A 68 17.85 -32.70 17.21
N GLU A 69 18.23 -32.50 15.93
CA GLU A 69 18.61 -31.18 15.38
C GLU A 69 17.54 -30.56 14.47
N LYS A 70 16.45 -31.27 14.18
CA LYS A 70 15.36 -30.83 13.28
C LYS A 70 14.81 -29.45 13.62
N ALA A 71 14.52 -29.21 14.90
CA ALA A 71 13.94 -27.94 15.36
C ALA A 71 14.94 -26.79 15.23
N PHE A 72 16.23 -27.05 15.47
CA PHE A 72 17.28 -26.06 15.33
C PHE A 72 17.49 -25.65 13.86
N ALA A 73 17.54 -26.63 12.95
CA ALA A 73 17.66 -26.39 11.51
C ALA A 73 16.49 -25.56 10.96
N LEU A 74 15.24 -25.90 11.33
CA LEU A 74 14.06 -25.13 10.96
C LEU A 74 14.08 -23.71 11.53
N GLY A 75 14.57 -23.54 12.76
CA GLY A 75 14.76 -22.23 13.39
C GLY A 75 15.71 -21.34 12.60
N ILE A 76 16.89 -21.86 12.23
CA ILE A 76 17.86 -21.12 11.41
C ILE A 76 17.26 -20.76 10.04
N GLN A 77 16.60 -21.71 9.38
CA GLN A 77 15.96 -21.48 8.09
C GLN A 77 14.92 -20.34 8.19
N PHE A 78 14.10 -20.34 9.23
CA PHE A 78 13.13 -19.27 9.48
C PHE A 78 13.79 -17.92 9.74
N VAL A 79 14.86 -17.89 10.53
CA VAL A 79 15.64 -16.67 10.79
C VAL A 79 16.19 -16.10 9.48
N ILE A 80 16.77 -16.93 8.61
CA ILE A 80 17.27 -16.51 7.30
C ILE A 80 16.15 -15.89 6.45
N PHE A 81 15.01 -16.58 6.32
CA PHE A 81 13.86 -16.03 5.56
C PHE A 81 13.33 -14.73 6.16
N ARG A 82 13.31 -14.59 7.48
CA ARG A 82 12.89 -13.37 8.16
C ARG A 82 13.84 -12.22 7.87
N LEU A 83 15.13 -12.43 8.04
CA LEU A 83 16.15 -11.40 7.88
C LEU A 83 16.25 -10.88 6.44
N PHE A 84 16.17 -11.77 5.45
CA PHE A 84 16.38 -11.39 4.05
C PHE A 84 15.09 -11.19 3.24
N GLY A 85 13.96 -11.72 3.70
CA GLY A 85 12.68 -11.60 3.02
C GLY A 85 11.71 -10.70 3.77
N TYR A 86 11.27 -11.15 4.94
CA TYR A 86 10.15 -10.51 5.66
C TYR A 86 10.47 -9.15 6.28
N ILE A 87 11.72 -8.90 6.68
CA ILE A 87 12.13 -7.60 7.24
C ILE A 87 12.32 -6.56 6.12
N PRO A 88 13.10 -6.81 5.05
CA PRO A 88 13.32 -5.80 4.02
C PRO A 88 12.07 -5.53 3.18
N SER A 89 11.18 -6.50 2.99
CA SER A 89 9.97 -6.34 2.17
C SER A 89 9.05 -5.18 2.60
N PRO A 90 8.56 -5.09 3.86
CA PRO A 90 7.74 -3.97 4.32
C PRO A 90 8.53 -2.66 4.39
N ILE A 91 9.84 -2.69 4.61
CA ILE A 91 10.68 -1.48 4.60
C ILE A 91 10.71 -0.89 3.19
N LEU A 92 10.97 -1.71 2.17
CA LEU A 92 10.94 -1.27 0.78
C LEU A 92 9.55 -0.80 0.39
N PHE A 93 8.50 -1.58 0.67
CA PHE A 93 7.12 -1.20 0.36
C PHE A 93 6.71 0.10 1.05
N GLY A 94 7.12 0.29 2.32
CA GLY A 94 6.89 1.53 3.05
C GLY A 94 7.53 2.74 2.37
N ASN A 95 8.81 2.63 1.99
CA ASN A 95 9.51 3.69 1.26
C ASN A 95 8.86 4.02 -0.09
N VAL A 96 8.39 3.00 -0.83
CA VAL A 96 7.68 3.20 -2.09
C VAL A 96 6.38 3.96 -1.86
N ILE A 97 5.59 3.58 -0.86
CA ILE A 97 4.34 4.28 -0.51
C ILE A 97 4.63 5.72 -0.05
N ASP A 98 5.63 5.92 0.80
CA ASP A 98 5.99 7.23 1.32
C ASP A 98 6.53 8.16 0.22
N SER A 99 7.14 7.60 -0.84
CA SER A 99 7.65 8.37 -1.99
C SER A 99 6.56 9.09 -2.78
N THR A 100 5.31 8.59 -2.73
CA THR A 100 4.15 9.20 -3.41
C THR A 100 3.35 10.11 -2.48
N CYS A 101 3.91 10.50 -1.32
CA CYS A 101 3.23 11.40 -0.39
C CYS A 101 3.18 12.84 -0.91
N LEU A 102 1.97 13.41 -1.01
CA LEU A 102 1.76 14.81 -1.40
C LEU A 102 1.69 15.74 -0.19
N LEU A 103 1.13 15.26 0.93
CA LEU A 103 0.94 16.06 2.14
C LEU A 103 1.29 15.27 3.40
N TRP A 104 2.39 15.66 4.05
CA TRP A 104 2.80 15.12 5.33
C TRP A 104 1.98 15.71 6.48
N LYS A 105 1.61 14.88 7.46
CA LYS A 105 1.00 15.36 8.70
C LYS A 105 2.04 16.14 9.50
N SER A 106 1.87 17.44 9.67
CA SER A 106 2.75 18.25 10.54
C SER A 106 2.43 18.03 12.02
N THR A 107 3.45 18.02 12.87
CA THR A 107 3.27 18.10 14.33
C THR A 107 2.97 19.55 14.74
N CYS A 108 2.49 19.75 15.97
CA CYS A 108 2.24 21.10 16.52
C CYS A 108 3.52 21.96 16.58
N GLU A 109 4.70 21.35 16.50
CA GLU A 109 6.02 22.01 16.48
C GLU A 109 6.53 22.25 15.04
N GLY A 110 5.71 21.99 14.02
CA GLY A 110 6.06 22.22 12.61
C GLY A 110 6.97 21.17 11.99
N ALA A 111 7.32 20.09 12.72
CA ALA A 111 8.08 18.98 12.16
C ALA A 111 7.19 18.11 11.27
N ALA A 112 7.75 17.55 10.19
CA ALA A 112 7.10 16.51 9.42
C ALA A 112 6.84 15.29 10.32
N GLY A 113 5.58 14.90 10.49
CA GLY A 113 5.18 13.72 11.25
C GLY A 113 5.36 12.43 10.46
N GLY A 114 5.27 11.29 11.14
CA GLY A 114 5.55 9.97 10.53
C GLY A 114 4.43 9.34 9.69
N SER A 115 3.46 10.12 9.22
CA SER A 115 2.35 9.60 8.41
C SER A 115 1.87 10.63 7.39
N CYS A 116 1.62 10.18 6.16
CA CYS A 116 1.08 11.01 5.10
C CYS A 116 -0.45 11.08 5.15
N LEU A 117 -1.01 12.27 4.88
CA LEU A 117 -2.45 12.52 4.84
C LEU A 117 -3.06 12.27 3.45
N MET A 118 -2.27 12.49 2.39
CA MET A 118 -2.74 12.37 1.00
C MET A 118 -1.61 11.86 0.10
N TYR A 119 -1.90 10.77 -0.62
CA TYR A 119 -0.97 10.14 -1.57
C TYR A 119 -1.40 10.39 -3.01
N ASP A 120 -0.42 10.47 -3.90
CA ASP A 120 -0.63 10.53 -5.35
C ASP A 120 -0.97 9.13 -5.91
N ILE A 121 -2.19 8.98 -6.43
CA ILE A 121 -2.70 7.72 -6.99
C ILE A 121 -2.14 7.39 -8.37
N GLU A 122 -1.65 8.38 -9.13
CA GLU A 122 -1.07 8.17 -10.45
C GLU A 122 0.39 7.71 -10.29
N ALA A 123 1.15 8.39 -9.43
CA ALA A 123 2.52 8.00 -9.12
C ALA A 123 2.61 6.62 -8.45
N PHE A 124 1.62 6.26 -7.62
CA PHE A 124 1.59 4.94 -6.96
C PHE A 124 1.28 3.76 -7.91
N ARG A 125 0.78 4.05 -9.12
CA ARG A 125 0.34 3.01 -10.07
C ARG A 125 1.47 2.45 -10.94
N TYR A 126 2.57 3.18 -11.07
CA TYR A 126 3.73 2.86 -11.93
C TYR A 126 4.91 2.40 -11.08
#